data_AF-A0A7R9WVI0-F1
#
_entry.id   AF-A0A7R9WVI0-F1
#
_cell.length_a   1.000
_cell.length_b   1.000
_cell.length_c   1.000
_cell.angle_alpha   90.00
_cell.angle_beta   90.00
_cell.angle_gamma   90.00
#
_symmetry.space_group_name_H-M   'P 1'
#
loop_
_entity.id
_entity.type
_entity.pdbx_description
1 polymer ?
#
loop_
_entity_poly.entity_id
_entity_poly.type
_entity_poly.pdbx_seq_one_letter_code
_entity_poly.pdbx_strand_id
1 'polypeptide(L)'
;SKCIRILDTGYSYGMEAGTFDMALTNLQSRNTLALYFGYKLRPLVDALKDALRQFKVYTVTFCNGVTLSLLMMAKCLVGIDPIDWEAIERNMDHDQTETKENPKVVHRLVATYSGLPLLAALFRRYELAQHMTKLYDGLSANAKTYYFDTTVMLVKGLSAAALYRATGKAKYKKELKRQIDLSRDLVTNKGRNTTSLLQLLKAEQLSLKSIKANIANVRRTEEAYEVAIAVAEKSLLTHYCAIACEQAAEYFIRVMKTVSKHSGSEDTHALRATLRESACDYMTRAVEFYDEWNCGVKVKEIQERRSKYLAVRDTGGDADGRIVDMIMPKKIGFTANSIGPSGASQIANTVSEGGNSDAKWRQGSSKQHKMEGEGGGSRISSDPSKAKSTSDEGGDDSRVDDDLSVLTDGSR
;
A
#
# COMPACT_ATOMS: atom_id res chain seq x y z
N SER A 1 8.23 6.90 20.47
CA SER A 1 9.00 7.72 21.43
C SER A 1 10.42 7.19 21.72
N LYS A 2 10.65 5.91 22.04
CA LYS A 2 12.02 5.39 22.30
C LYS A 2 12.88 5.22 21.04
N CYS A 3 12.33 4.69 19.94
CA CYS A 3 13.09 4.53 18.68
C CYS A 3 13.53 5.86 18.07
N ILE A 4 12.67 6.88 18.06
CA ILE A 4 13.03 8.22 17.57
C ILE A 4 14.20 8.79 18.37
N ARG A 5 14.17 8.68 19.71
CA ARG A 5 15.29 9.12 20.56
C ARG A 5 16.60 8.38 20.24
N ILE A 6 16.56 7.08 20.01
CA ILE A 6 17.74 6.31 19.61
C ILE A 6 18.32 6.83 18.28
N LEU A 7 17.46 7.11 17.30
CA LEU A 7 17.87 7.67 16.03
C LEU A 7 18.42 9.10 16.17
N ASP A 8 17.84 9.92 17.04
CA ASP A 8 18.35 11.27 17.34
C ASP A 8 19.74 11.19 17.99
N THR A 9 19.95 10.26 18.95
CA THR A 9 21.27 10.02 19.54
C THR A 9 22.28 9.52 18.51
N GLY A 10 21.89 8.59 17.65
CA GLY A 10 22.74 8.08 16.57
C GLY A 10 23.11 9.16 15.55
N TYR A 11 22.18 10.07 15.26
CA TYR A 11 22.45 11.27 14.46
C TYR A 11 23.50 12.16 15.15
N SER A 12 23.26 12.60 16.39
CA SER A 12 24.17 13.49 17.11
C SER A 12 25.58 12.90 17.25
N TYR A 13 25.67 11.64 17.68
CA TYR A 13 26.95 10.96 17.80
C TYR A 13 27.68 10.86 16.45
N GLY A 14 26.96 10.53 15.38
CA GLY A 14 27.58 10.43 14.06
C GLY A 14 28.08 11.79 13.55
N MET A 15 27.37 12.88 13.85
CA MET A 15 27.80 14.24 13.52
C MET A 15 29.05 14.64 14.31
N GLU A 16 29.08 14.38 15.62
CA GLU A 16 30.23 14.66 16.51
C GLU A 16 31.47 13.84 16.12
N ALA A 17 31.28 12.58 15.76
CA ALA A 17 32.36 11.67 15.37
C ALA A 17 32.82 11.85 13.91
N GLY A 18 32.19 12.73 13.12
CA GLY A 18 32.48 12.91 11.69
C GLY A 18 32.06 11.72 10.81
N THR A 19 31.20 10.84 11.30
CA THR A 19 30.65 9.68 10.56
C THR A 19 29.31 10.04 9.91
N PHE A 20 29.38 10.97 8.96
CA PHE A 20 28.18 11.61 8.36
C PHE A 20 27.20 10.64 7.71
N ASP A 21 27.69 9.58 7.05
CA ASP A 21 26.81 8.56 6.44
C ASP A 21 25.89 7.91 7.47
N MET A 22 26.44 7.56 8.65
CA MET A 22 25.67 6.97 9.74
C MET A 22 24.69 7.99 10.33
N ALA A 23 25.13 9.22 10.58
CA ALA A 23 24.25 10.26 11.10
C ALA A 23 23.05 10.49 10.16
N LEU A 24 23.33 10.69 8.88
CA LEU A 24 22.33 11.02 7.88
C LEU A 24 21.40 9.85 7.55
N THR A 25 21.87 8.60 7.69
CA THR A 25 20.99 7.40 7.68
C THR A 25 20.02 7.40 8.86
N ASN A 26 20.48 7.74 10.07
CA ASN A 26 19.61 7.85 11.24
C ASN A 26 18.56 8.94 11.06
N LEU A 27 18.95 10.10 10.49
CA LEU A 27 18.03 11.20 10.17
C LEU A 27 16.96 10.77 9.15
N GLN A 28 17.35 10.09 8.06
CA GLN A 28 16.42 9.56 7.06
C GLN A 28 15.47 8.51 7.67
N SER A 29 16.00 7.60 8.49
CA SER A 29 15.21 6.58 9.19
C SER A 29 14.19 7.21 10.14
N ARG A 30 14.59 8.27 10.85
CA ARG A 30 13.71 9.01 11.76
C ARG A 30 12.54 9.61 11.00
N ASN A 31 12.79 10.29 9.89
CA ASN A 31 11.74 10.90 9.07
C ASN A 31 10.81 9.84 8.46
N THR A 32 11.35 8.68 8.05
CA THR A 32 10.55 7.54 7.57
C THR A 32 9.63 7.00 8.66
N LEU A 33 10.15 6.81 9.88
CA LEU A 33 9.36 6.37 11.01
C LEU A 33 8.32 7.41 11.43
N ALA A 34 8.64 8.70 11.40
CA ALA A 34 7.70 9.76 11.71
C ALA A 34 6.46 9.67 10.80
N LEU A 35 6.68 9.48 9.49
CA LEU A 35 5.60 9.22 8.55
C LEU A 35 4.80 7.95 8.91
N TYR A 36 5.50 6.83 9.14
CA TYR A 36 4.85 5.55 9.48
C TYR A 36 4.04 5.61 10.77
N PHE A 37 4.46 6.42 11.74
CA PHE A 37 3.74 6.61 12.98
C PHE A 37 2.68 7.72 12.89
N GLY A 38 2.36 8.23 11.70
CA GLY A 38 1.31 9.22 11.50
C GLY A 38 1.62 10.60 12.08
N TYR A 39 2.90 10.98 12.18
CA TYR A 39 3.26 12.34 12.60
C TYR A 39 2.74 13.36 11.60
N LYS A 40 2.45 14.56 12.08
CA LYS A 40 1.94 15.67 11.27
C LYS A 40 2.80 15.90 10.03
N LEU A 41 2.16 15.94 8.87
CA LEU A 41 2.86 15.99 7.58
C LEU A 41 3.59 17.30 7.32
N ARG A 42 3.07 18.46 7.74
CA ARG A 42 3.73 19.76 7.51
C ARG A 42 5.11 19.85 8.19
N PRO A 43 5.25 19.60 9.51
CA PRO A 43 6.57 19.53 10.14
C PRO A 43 7.51 18.52 9.46
N LEU A 44 6.95 17.38 9.00
CA LEU A 44 7.73 16.38 8.30
C LEU A 44 8.24 16.88 6.94
N VAL A 45 7.45 17.64 6.18
CA VAL A 45 7.89 18.28 4.93
C VAL A 45 9.12 19.15 5.19
N ASP A 46 9.11 19.97 6.24
CA ASP A 46 10.23 20.84 6.57
C ASP A 46 11.45 20.05 7.04
N ALA A 47 11.25 19.01 7.85
CA ALA A 47 12.32 18.10 8.27
C ALA A 47 12.96 17.34 7.09
N LEU A 48 12.17 16.94 6.09
CA LEU A 48 12.66 16.27 4.88
C LEU A 48 13.43 17.22 3.97
N LYS A 49 12.96 18.47 3.80
CA LYS A 49 13.72 19.51 3.09
C LYS A 49 15.06 19.79 3.77
N ASP A 50 15.07 19.85 5.10
CA ASP A 50 16.29 20.06 5.86
C ASP A 50 17.28 18.91 5.68
N ALA A 51 16.80 17.66 5.79
CA ALA A 51 17.61 16.47 5.54
C ALA A 51 18.25 16.49 4.14
N LEU A 52 17.50 16.84 3.09
CA LEU A 52 18.06 16.96 1.73
C LEU A 52 19.15 18.03 1.62
N ARG A 53 19.01 19.17 2.32
CA ARG A 53 20.07 20.19 2.37
C ARG A 53 21.32 19.63 3.03
N GLN A 54 21.18 18.94 4.16
CA GLN A 54 22.30 18.33 4.86
C GLN A 54 22.98 17.27 4.00
N PHE A 55 22.23 16.40 3.32
CA PHE A 55 22.78 15.38 2.43
C PHE A 55 23.62 15.99 1.31
N LYS A 56 23.19 17.14 0.77
CA LYS A 56 23.96 17.87 -0.23
C LYS A 56 25.26 18.44 0.35
N VAL A 57 25.21 19.03 1.55
CA VAL A 57 26.38 19.62 2.22
C VAL A 57 27.43 18.55 2.54
N TYR A 58 27.00 17.40 3.06
CA TYR A 58 27.90 16.31 3.45
C TYR A 58 28.12 15.27 2.35
N THR A 59 27.67 15.53 1.12
CA THR A 59 27.85 14.66 -0.06
C THR A 59 27.32 13.22 0.10
N VAL A 60 26.33 13.01 0.97
CA VAL A 60 25.71 11.69 1.21
C VAL A 60 24.58 11.46 0.19
N THR A 61 24.80 10.58 -0.78
CA THR A 61 23.89 10.43 -1.93
C THR A 61 22.90 9.27 -1.81
N PHE A 62 23.20 8.22 -1.03
CA PHE A 62 22.35 7.03 -1.00
C PHE A 62 20.99 7.25 -0.33
N CYS A 63 20.88 8.17 0.64
CA CYS A 63 19.62 8.53 1.29
C CYS A 63 18.72 9.49 0.46
N ASN A 64 19.25 10.10 -0.61
CA ASN A 64 18.54 11.14 -1.37
C ASN A 64 17.26 10.60 -1.99
N GLY A 65 17.33 9.43 -2.62
CA GLY A 65 16.20 8.87 -3.36
C GLY A 65 14.98 8.62 -2.46
N VAL A 66 15.18 7.93 -1.34
CA VAL A 66 14.09 7.65 -0.39
C VAL A 66 13.51 8.95 0.18
N THR A 67 14.39 9.89 0.55
CA THR A 67 13.97 11.16 1.17
C THR A 67 13.22 12.06 0.19
N LEU A 68 13.63 12.11 -1.08
CA LEU A 68 12.91 12.82 -2.13
C LEU A 68 11.50 12.25 -2.32
N SER A 69 11.35 10.93 -2.32
CA SER A 69 10.03 10.30 -2.47
C SER A 69 9.13 10.52 -1.28
N LEU A 70 9.68 10.43 -0.06
CA LEU A 70 8.94 10.79 1.15
C LEU A 70 8.52 12.26 1.13
N LEU A 71 9.39 13.16 0.65
CA LEU A 71 9.09 14.59 0.54
C LEU A 71 7.98 14.83 -0.48
N MET A 72 8.08 14.24 -1.67
CA MET A 72 7.03 14.29 -2.69
C MET A 72 5.71 13.80 -2.11
N MET A 73 5.72 12.66 -1.43
CA MET A 73 4.54 12.07 -0.81
C MET A 73 3.90 13.00 0.22
N ALA A 74 4.69 13.52 1.15
CA ALA A 74 4.21 14.42 2.20
C ALA A 74 3.66 15.73 1.61
N LYS A 75 4.35 16.32 0.62
CA LYS A 75 3.87 17.51 -0.07
C LYS A 75 2.54 17.27 -0.80
N CYS A 76 2.40 16.12 -1.45
CA CYS A 76 1.17 15.74 -2.13
C CYS A 76 0.00 15.61 -1.14
N LEU A 77 0.21 14.93 -0.01
CA LEU A 77 -0.82 14.75 1.01
C LEU A 77 -1.23 16.05 1.70
N VAL A 78 -0.27 16.96 1.94
CA VAL A 78 -0.54 18.30 2.48
C VAL A 78 -1.26 19.20 1.47
N GLY A 79 -1.06 18.96 0.16
CA GLY A 79 -1.60 19.75 -0.93
C GLY A 79 -0.70 20.93 -1.35
N ILE A 80 0.61 20.79 -1.15
CA ILE A 80 1.61 21.75 -1.64
C ILE A 80 1.85 21.51 -3.14
N ASP A 81 2.13 20.26 -3.51
CA ASP A 81 2.36 19.86 -4.89
C ASP A 81 1.20 18.93 -5.33
N PRO A 82 0.55 19.15 -6.48
CA PRO A 82 -0.46 18.22 -6.98
C PRO A 82 0.18 16.89 -7.42
N ILE A 83 -0.57 15.79 -7.31
CA ILE A 83 -0.12 14.49 -7.82
C ILE A 83 -0.40 14.41 -9.32
N ASP A 84 0.65 14.32 -10.12
CA ASP A 84 0.55 14.01 -11.56
C ASP A 84 0.56 12.49 -11.76
N TRP A 85 -0.64 11.89 -11.72
CA TRP A 85 -0.81 10.45 -11.91
C TRP A 85 -0.37 9.98 -13.30
N GLU A 86 -0.57 10.79 -14.34
CA GLU A 86 -0.23 10.44 -15.72
C GLU A 86 1.28 10.42 -15.93
N ALA A 87 2.02 11.38 -15.36
CA ALA A 87 3.47 11.34 -15.38
C ALA A 87 4.02 10.13 -14.61
N ILE A 88 3.43 9.79 -13.45
CA ILE A 88 3.84 8.61 -12.68
C ILE A 88 3.63 7.33 -13.48
N GLU A 89 2.46 7.16 -14.12
CA GLU A 89 2.15 5.98 -14.94
C GLU A 89 3.10 5.85 -16.14
N ARG A 90 3.35 6.95 -16.88
CA ARG A 90 4.30 6.94 -18.01
C ARG A 90 5.71 6.53 -17.59
N ASN A 91 6.18 7.02 -16.45
CA ASN A 91 7.52 6.70 -15.94
C ASN A 91 7.63 5.24 -15.45
N MET A 92 6.55 4.67 -14.90
CA MET A 92 6.52 3.27 -14.47
C MET A 92 6.67 2.28 -15.62
N ASP A 93 6.09 2.56 -16.77
CA ASP A 93 6.19 1.69 -17.95
C ASP A 93 7.62 1.70 -18.50
N HIS A 94 8.29 2.85 -18.47
CA HIS A 94 9.69 2.98 -18.83
C HIS A 94 10.59 2.19 -17.86
N ASP A 95 10.41 2.35 -16.55
CA ASP A 95 11.21 1.65 -15.53
C ASP A 95 11.05 0.11 -15.59
N GLN A 96 9.89 -0.41 -16.00
CA GLN A 96 9.66 -1.85 -16.18
C GLN A 96 10.47 -2.47 -17.31
N THR A 97 10.82 -1.69 -18.34
CA THR A 97 11.66 -2.17 -19.43
C THR A 97 13.14 -2.24 -19.03
N GLU A 98 13.62 -1.30 -18.20
CA GLU A 98 15.02 -1.26 -17.74
C GLU A 98 15.34 -2.18 -16.55
N THR A 99 14.33 -2.57 -15.76
CA THR A 99 14.50 -3.33 -14.51
C THR A 99 15.07 -4.72 -14.65
N LYS A 100 14.97 -5.34 -15.82
CA LYS A 100 15.42 -6.72 -16.02
C LYS A 100 16.94 -6.87 -16.02
N GLU A 101 17.70 -5.78 -16.11
CA GLU A 101 19.14 -5.83 -16.40
C GLU A 101 20.04 -5.04 -15.43
N ASN A 102 19.50 -4.20 -14.52
CA ASN A 102 20.33 -3.28 -13.73
C ASN A 102 19.92 -3.09 -12.24
N PRO A 103 20.76 -3.51 -11.27
CA PRO A 103 20.52 -3.31 -9.83
C PRO A 103 20.37 -1.84 -9.40
N LYS A 104 20.94 -0.87 -10.14
CA LYS A 104 20.78 0.57 -9.84
C LYS A 104 19.36 1.06 -10.13
N VAL A 105 18.68 0.46 -11.12
CA VAL A 105 17.28 0.75 -11.44
C VAL A 105 16.38 0.22 -10.31
N VAL A 106 16.71 -0.95 -9.76
CA VAL A 106 16.01 -1.54 -8.60
C VAL A 106 16.08 -0.63 -7.36
N HIS A 107 17.25 -0.09 -7.03
CA HIS A 107 17.39 0.86 -5.91
C HIS A 107 16.64 2.16 -6.18
N ARG A 108 16.68 2.68 -7.41
CA ARG A 108 15.87 3.82 -7.85
C ARG A 108 14.38 3.53 -7.68
N LEU A 109 13.91 2.32 -7.98
CA LEU A 109 12.50 1.95 -7.81
C LEU A 109 12.08 1.87 -6.34
N VAL A 110 12.88 1.26 -5.47
CA VAL A 110 12.59 1.25 -4.03
C VAL A 110 12.54 2.68 -3.47
N ALA A 111 13.52 3.49 -3.88
CA ALA A 111 13.60 4.89 -3.52
C ALA A 111 12.40 5.68 -4.02
N THR A 112 12.10 5.67 -5.33
CA THR A 112 11.04 6.44 -6.00
C THR A 112 9.64 5.98 -5.60
N TYR A 113 9.41 4.67 -5.47
CA TYR A 113 8.06 4.15 -5.37
C TYR A 113 7.64 3.80 -3.96
N SER A 114 8.50 3.64 -2.95
CA SER A 114 8.07 3.16 -1.62
C SER A 114 6.83 3.85 -1.02
N GLY A 115 6.62 5.15 -1.25
CA GLY A 115 5.42 5.89 -0.84
C GLY A 115 4.28 5.97 -1.88
N LEU A 116 4.57 5.77 -3.17
CA LEU A 116 3.61 5.93 -4.28
C LEU A 116 2.42 4.95 -4.24
N PRO A 117 2.57 3.64 -3.98
CA PRO A 117 1.44 2.73 -3.86
C PRO A 117 0.53 3.09 -2.69
N LEU A 118 1.09 3.63 -1.59
CA LEU A 118 0.28 4.10 -0.47
C LEU A 118 -0.55 5.33 -0.89
N LEU A 119 0.04 6.30 -1.59
CA LEU A 119 -0.72 7.41 -2.18
C LEU A 119 -1.80 6.89 -3.11
N ALA A 120 -1.45 6.01 -4.05
CA ALA A 120 -2.41 5.45 -5.01
C ALA A 120 -3.58 4.77 -4.29
N ALA A 121 -3.32 4.02 -3.23
CA ALA A 121 -4.37 3.41 -2.40
C ALA A 121 -5.23 4.48 -1.67
N LEU A 122 -4.62 5.50 -1.06
CA LEU A 122 -5.32 6.60 -0.38
C LEU A 122 -6.24 7.40 -1.32
N PHE A 123 -5.82 7.56 -2.57
CA PHE A 123 -6.58 8.20 -3.64
C PHE A 123 -7.40 7.22 -4.49
N ARG A 124 -7.62 5.99 -3.98
CA ARG A 124 -8.51 4.97 -4.57
C ARG A 124 -8.13 4.54 -6.00
N ARG A 125 -6.86 4.71 -6.38
CA ARG A 125 -6.24 4.19 -7.61
C ARG A 125 -5.74 2.76 -7.37
N TYR A 126 -6.65 1.86 -7.00
CA TYR A 126 -6.28 0.52 -6.50
C TYR A 126 -5.61 -0.38 -7.54
N GLU A 127 -5.97 -0.26 -8.82
CA GLU A 127 -5.31 -0.94 -9.93
C GLU A 127 -3.84 -0.49 -10.05
N LEU A 128 -3.61 0.82 -10.03
CA LEU A 128 -2.27 1.42 -10.08
C LEU A 128 -1.46 1.03 -8.84
N ALA A 129 -2.05 1.12 -7.66
CA ALA A 129 -1.42 0.71 -6.40
C ALA A 129 -0.99 -0.77 -6.46
N GLN A 130 -1.86 -1.65 -6.94
CA GLN A 130 -1.52 -3.06 -7.13
C GLN A 130 -0.40 -3.26 -8.14
N HIS A 131 -0.41 -2.54 -9.26
CA HIS A 131 0.66 -2.59 -10.26
C HIS A 131 2.00 -2.15 -9.68
N MET A 132 2.04 -1.00 -8.98
CA MET A 132 3.24 -0.51 -8.28
C MET A 132 3.77 -1.54 -7.29
N THR A 133 2.90 -2.19 -6.49
CA THR A 133 3.37 -3.18 -5.51
C THR A 133 3.93 -4.47 -6.12
N LYS A 134 3.65 -4.78 -7.40
CA LYS A 134 4.26 -5.92 -8.09
C LYS A 134 5.70 -5.66 -8.49
N LEU A 135 6.06 -4.40 -8.73
CA LEU A 135 7.45 -4.00 -8.98
C LEU A 135 8.36 -4.36 -7.81
N TYR A 136 7.79 -4.57 -6.63
CA TYR A 136 8.51 -4.95 -5.42
C TYR A 136 8.75 -6.45 -5.25
N ASP A 137 8.06 -7.29 -6.01
CA ASP A 137 8.16 -8.74 -5.84
C ASP A 137 9.57 -9.25 -6.26
N GLY A 138 10.25 -8.53 -7.16
CA GLY A 138 11.63 -8.81 -7.58
C GLY A 138 12.74 -8.29 -6.66
N LEU A 139 12.40 -7.62 -5.55
CA LEU A 139 13.40 -7.11 -4.60
C LEU A 139 14.00 -8.22 -3.76
N SER A 140 15.32 -8.18 -3.57
CA SER A 140 16.03 -9.07 -2.65
C SER A 140 15.52 -8.89 -1.21
N ALA A 141 15.55 -9.94 -0.40
CA ALA A 141 15.11 -9.88 1.00
C ALA A 141 15.85 -8.80 1.80
N ASN A 142 17.13 -8.56 1.50
CA ASN A 142 17.96 -7.56 2.16
C ASN A 142 17.57 -6.11 1.80
N ALA A 143 16.84 -5.91 0.71
CA ALA A 143 16.31 -4.59 0.32
C ALA A 143 14.95 -4.28 0.97
N LYS A 144 14.31 -5.27 1.61
CA LYS A 144 12.99 -5.13 2.24
C LYS A 144 13.15 -4.78 3.71
N THR A 145 12.68 -3.59 4.10
CA THR A 145 12.61 -3.18 5.50
C THR A 145 11.28 -3.58 6.12
N TYR A 146 11.20 -3.65 7.45
CA TYR A 146 9.95 -3.95 8.15
C TYR A 146 8.82 -2.97 7.77
N TYR A 147 9.12 -1.66 7.72
CA TYR A 147 8.17 -0.63 7.29
C TYR A 147 7.67 -0.85 5.85
N PHE A 148 8.58 -1.25 4.97
CA PHE A 148 8.26 -1.54 3.58
C PHE A 148 7.29 -2.71 3.49
N ASP A 149 7.57 -3.82 4.19
CA ASP A 149 6.71 -5.00 4.19
C ASP A 149 5.31 -4.67 4.71
N THR A 150 5.18 -3.95 5.82
CA THR A 150 3.86 -3.61 6.40
C THR A 150 3.06 -2.67 5.51
N THR A 151 3.71 -1.69 4.88
CA THR A 151 3.06 -0.77 3.93
C THR A 151 2.59 -1.51 2.69
N VAL A 152 3.43 -2.40 2.13
CA VAL A 152 3.08 -3.21 0.96
C VAL A 152 1.92 -4.16 1.28
N MET A 153 1.91 -4.79 2.46
CA MET A 153 0.80 -5.64 2.90
C MET A 153 -0.51 -4.86 3.01
N LEU A 154 -0.48 -3.65 3.60
CA LEU A 154 -1.65 -2.76 3.66
C LEU A 154 -2.18 -2.46 2.25
N VAL A 155 -1.30 -1.99 1.36
CA VAL A 155 -1.70 -1.59 0.01
C VAL A 155 -2.25 -2.77 -0.78
N LYS A 156 -1.56 -3.92 -0.75
CA LYS A 156 -2.04 -5.14 -1.43
C LYS A 156 -3.39 -5.59 -0.87
N GLY A 157 -3.57 -5.53 0.44
CA GLY A 157 -4.82 -5.91 1.11
C GLY A 157 -5.99 -4.99 0.76
N LEU A 158 -5.84 -3.68 0.92
CA LEU A 158 -6.86 -2.69 0.57
C LEU A 158 -7.20 -2.74 -0.92
N SER A 159 -6.19 -2.82 -1.78
CA SER A 159 -6.40 -2.92 -3.24
C SER A 159 -7.14 -4.21 -3.59
N ALA A 160 -6.77 -5.34 -2.98
CA ALA A 160 -7.46 -6.60 -3.20
C ALA A 160 -8.93 -6.55 -2.75
N ALA A 161 -9.22 -5.94 -1.60
CA ALA A 161 -10.60 -5.75 -1.14
C ALA A 161 -11.41 -4.90 -2.12
N ALA A 162 -10.88 -3.74 -2.53
CA ALA A 162 -11.54 -2.85 -3.47
C ALA A 162 -11.76 -3.47 -4.86
N LEU A 163 -10.73 -4.13 -5.41
CA LEU A 163 -10.81 -4.82 -6.70
C LEU A 163 -11.76 -6.01 -6.67
N TYR A 164 -11.85 -6.72 -5.55
CA TYR A 164 -12.87 -7.76 -5.36
C TYR A 164 -14.27 -7.16 -5.39
N ARG A 165 -14.52 -6.05 -4.65
CA ARG A 165 -15.82 -5.36 -4.69
C ARG A 165 -16.19 -4.91 -6.11
N ALA A 166 -15.22 -4.45 -6.90
CA ALA A 166 -15.45 -3.95 -8.25
C ALA A 166 -15.67 -5.05 -9.30
N THR A 167 -15.03 -6.22 -9.13
CA THR A 167 -14.97 -7.25 -10.18
C THR A 167 -15.57 -8.60 -9.82
N GLY A 168 -15.79 -8.88 -8.53
CA GLY A 168 -16.21 -10.18 -8.01
C GLY A 168 -15.16 -11.31 -8.19
N LYS A 169 -13.98 -11.02 -8.74
CA LYS A 169 -13.00 -12.07 -9.09
C LYS A 169 -12.36 -12.67 -7.85
N ALA A 170 -12.53 -13.98 -7.65
CA ALA A 170 -12.05 -14.72 -6.48
C ALA A 170 -10.54 -14.57 -6.20
N LYS A 171 -9.71 -14.34 -7.23
CA LYS A 171 -8.27 -14.09 -7.06
C LYS A 171 -7.97 -12.94 -6.09
N TYR A 172 -8.80 -11.89 -6.09
CA TYR A 172 -8.61 -10.74 -5.20
C TYR A 172 -9.04 -11.07 -3.77
N LYS A 173 -10.09 -11.88 -3.58
CA LYS A 173 -10.45 -12.41 -2.25
C LYS A 173 -9.35 -13.29 -1.66
N LYS A 174 -8.74 -14.16 -2.48
CA LYS A 174 -7.58 -14.98 -2.09
C LYS A 174 -6.39 -14.11 -1.70
N GLU A 175 -6.12 -13.05 -2.48
CA GLU A 175 -5.04 -12.11 -2.17
C GLU A 175 -5.26 -11.37 -0.85
N LEU A 176 -6.48 -10.88 -0.56
CA LEU A 176 -6.79 -10.28 0.74
C LEU A 176 -6.56 -11.27 1.90
N LYS A 177 -7.02 -12.52 1.76
CA LYS A 177 -6.79 -13.57 2.77
C LYS A 177 -5.29 -13.79 2.99
N ARG A 178 -4.50 -13.87 1.92
CA ARG A 178 -3.03 -13.99 1.99
C ARG A 178 -2.41 -12.85 2.79
N GLN A 179 -2.83 -11.61 2.57
CA GLN A 179 -2.30 -10.45 3.32
C GLN A 179 -2.70 -10.49 4.81
N ILE A 180 -3.89 -10.99 5.14
CA ILE A 180 -4.32 -11.21 6.53
C ILE A 180 -3.43 -12.26 7.21
N ASP A 181 -3.18 -13.38 6.53
CA ASP A 181 -2.36 -14.46 7.08
C ASP A 181 -0.91 -13.99 7.31
N LEU A 182 -0.31 -13.31 6.33
CA LEU A 182 1.02 -12.68 6.48
C LEU A 182 1.05 -11.64 7.62
N SER A 183 0.02 -10.81 7.74
CA SER A 183 -0.08 -9.82 8.82
C SER A 183 -0.23 -10.48 10.19
N ARG A 184 -0.96 -11.60 10.28
CA ARG A 184 -1.10 -12.40 11.50
C ARG A 184 0.26 -12.96 11.92
N ASP A 185 1.00 -13.55 10.98
CA ASP A 185 2.33 -14.09 11.25
C ASP A 185 3.30 -12.99 11.72
N LEU A 186 3.21 -11.78 11.16
CA LEU A 186 4.01 -10.64 11.62
C LEU A 186 3.65 -10.21 13.05
N VAL A 187 2.36 -10.14 13.40
CA VAL A 187 1.92 -9.79 14.76
C VAL A 187 2.44 -10.82 15.77
N THR A 188 2.36 -12.10 15.44
CA THR A 188 2.82 -13.20 16.30
C THR A 188 4.34 -13.19 16.47
N ASN A 189 5.10 -13.00 15.39
CA ASN A 189 6.55 -13.23 15.38
C ASN A 189 7.42 -11.96 15.51
N LYS A 190 6.91 -10.79 15.11
CA LYS A 190 7.72 -9.55 14.96
C LYS A 190 7.17 -8.34 15.75
N GLY A 191 6.08 -8.50 16.47
CA GLY A 191 5.59 -7.54 17.45
C GLY A 191 4.25 -6.88 17.11
N ARG A 192 3.66 -6.24 18.12
CA ARG A 192 2.27 -5.72 18.09
C ARG A 192 2.07 -4.47 17.22
N ASN A 193 3.11 -3.88 16.66
CA ASN A 193 3.03 -2.65 15.84
C ASN A 193 2.24 -2.84 14.53
N THR A 194 1.97 -4.08 14.12
CA THR A 194 1.14 -4.45 12.95
C THR A 194 -0.28 -4.85 13.33
N THR A 195 -0.67 -4.74 14.60
CA THR A 195 -2.01 -5.16 15.03
C THR A 195 -3.10 -4.32 14.36
N SER A 196 -2.90 -3.00 14.24
CA SER A 196 -3.84 -2.09 13.56
C SER A 196 -4.07 -2.50 12.09
N LEU A 197 -2.99 -2.81 11.37
CA LEU A 197 -3.03 -3.33 10.01
C LEU A 197 -3.88 -4.61 9.93
N LEU A 198 -3.59 -5.58 10.79
CA LEU A 198 -4.29 -6.85 10.80
C LEU A 198 -5.79 -6.67 11.06
N GLN A 199 -6.17 -5.84 12.03
CA GLN A 199 -7.58 -5.60 12.35
C GLN A 199 -8.30 -4.90 11.21
N LEU A 200 -7.67 -3.91 10.56
CA LEU A 200 -8.24 -3.25 9.40
C LEU A 200 -8.48 -4.24 8.25
N LEU A 201 -7.51 -5.12 7.93
CA LEU A 201 -7.68 -6.11 6.88
C LEU A 201 -8.76 -7.16 7.21
N LYS A 202 -8.92 -7.51 8.49
CA LYS A 202 -10.04 -8.37 8.95
C LYS A 202 -11.40 -7.69 8.77
N ALA A 203 -11.51 -6.42 9.13
CA ALA A 203 -12.72 -5.63 8.91
C ALA A 203 -13.07 -5.54 7.42
N GLU A 204 -12.07 -5.29 6.57
CA GLU A 204 -12.23 -5.32 5.12
C GLU A 204 -12.75 -6.69 4.65
N GLN A 205 -12.18 -7.80 5.12
CA GLN A 205 -12.64 -9.15 4.74
C GLN A 205 -14.09 -9.41 5.17
N LEU A 206 -14.50 -8.97 6.36
CA LEU A 206 -15.88 -9.09 6.84
C LEU A 206 -16.83 -8.27 5.97
N SER A 207 -16.45 -7.04 5.61
CA SER A 207 -17.23 -6.15 4.74
C SER A 207 -17.54 -6.76 3.36
N LEU A 208 -16.68 -7.66 2.86
CA LEU A 208 -16.90 -8.37 1.59
C LEU A 208 -17.97 -9.47 1.70
N LYS A 209 -18.16 -10.03 2.89
CA LYS A 209 -19.15 -11.08 3.17
C LYS A 209 -20.53 -10.48 3.48
N SER A 210 -20.57 -9.28 4.04
CA SER A 210 -21.77 -8.64 4.61
C SER A 210 -22.53 -7.67 3.69
N ILE A 211 -22.36 -7.80 2.36
CA ILE A 211 -23.03 -6.90 1.39
C ILE A 211 -24.55 -7.15 1.32
N LYS A 212 -25.00 -8.37 1.61
CA LYS A 212 -26.43 -8.66 1.81
C LYS A 212 -26.85 -8.01 3.13
N ALA A 213 -27.84 -7.12 3.08
CA ALA A 213 -28.29 -6.29 4.19
C ALA A 213 -28.97 -7.09 5.31
N ASN A 214 -28.18 -7.90 6.00
CA ASN A 214 -28.55 -8.53 7.26
C ASN A 214 -27.99 -7.66 8.39
N ILE A 215 -28.87 -7.15 9.25
CA ILE A 215 -28.53 -6.24 10.35
C ILE A 215 -27.42 -6.82 11.25
N ALA A 216 -27.44 -8.12 11.54
CA ALA A 216 -26.42 -8.76 12.36
C ALA A 216 -25.03 -8.71 11.68
N ASN A 217 -24.98 -8.91 10.37
CA ASN A 217 -23.74 -8.83 9.60
C ASN A 217 -23.22 -7.39 9.49
N VAL A 218 -24.13 -6.41 9.38
CA VAL A 218 -23.79 -4.98 9.40
C VAL A 218 -23.13 -4.62 10.73
N ARG A 219 -23.76 -4.95 11.86
CA ARG A 219 -23.21 -4.72 13.20
C ARG A 219 -21.86 -5.40 13.42
N ARG A 220 -21.73 -6.67 13.03
CA ARG A 220 -20.44 -7.40 13.12
C ARG A 220 -19.34 -6.73 12.30
N THR A 221 -19.68 -6.11 11.16
CA THR A 221 -18.72 -5.38 10.33
C THR A 221 -18.37 -4.03 10.95
N GLU A 222 -19.35 -3.31 11.50
CA GLU A 222 -19.18 -2.07 12.26
C GLU A 222 -18.22 -2.26 13.45
N GLU A 223 -18.50 -3.25 14.29
CA GLU A 223 -17.66 -3.62 15.44
C GLU A 223 -16.22 -3.93 15.01
N ALA A 224 -16.04 -4.61 13.88
CA ALA A 224 -14.70 -4.91 13.36
C ALA A 224 -13.93 -3.64 12.94
N TYR A 225 -14.60 -2.65 12.34
CA TYR A 225 -13.98 -1.37 12.03
C TYR A 225 -13.69 -0.57 13.30
N GLU A 226 -14.58 -0.55 14.29
CA GLU A 226 -14.31 0.10 15.59
C GLU A 226 -13.11 -0.50 16.30
N VAL A 227 -12.97 -1.83 16.30
CA VAL A 227 -11.78 -2.50 16.84
C VAL A 227 -10.51 -2.07 16.09
N ALA A 228 -10.57 -1.96 14.75
CA ALA A 228 -9.43 -1.51 13.96
C ALA A 228 -9.05 -0.06 14.29
N ILE A 229 -10.04 0.83 14.44
CA ILE A 229 -9.84 2.23 14.80
C ILE A 229 -9.25 2.35 16.21
N ALA A 230 -9.87 1.70 17.21
CA ALA A 230 -9.40 1.76 18.61
C ALA A 230 -7.96 1.22 18.77
N VAL A 231 -7.60 0.15 18.05
CA VAL A 231 -6.22 -0.36 18.06
C VAL A 231 -5.26 0.65 17.41
N ALA A 232 -5.65 1.30 16.31
CA ALA A 232 -4.84 2.31 15.66
C ALA A 232 -4.65 3.55 16.54
N GLU A 233 -5.71 4.03 17.20
CA GLU A 233 -5.69 5.15 18.15
C GLU A 233 -4.78 4.87 19.33
N LYS A 234 -4.93 3.69 19.97
CA LYS A 234 -4.03 3.25 21.05
C LYS A 234 -2.57 3.17 20.63
N SER A 235 -2.31 2.93 19.35
CA SER A 235 -0.95 2.90 18.78
C SER A 235 -0.46 4.27 18.30
N LEU A 236 -1.26 5.32 18.45
CA LEU A 236 -1.02 6.67 17.93
C LEU A 236 -0.80 6.69 16.40
N LEU A 237 -1.49 5.81 15.67
CA LEU A 237 -1.42 5.72 14.21
C LEU A 237 -2.58 6.50 13.58
N THR A 238 -2.55 7.83 13.68
CA THR A 238 -3.64 8.73 13.24
C THR A 238 -4.11 8.45 11.80
N HIS A 239 -3.17 8.30 10.87
CA HIS A 239 -3.46 7.92 9.48
C HIS A 239 -4.17 6.56 9.31
N TYR A 240 -3.89 5.55 10.14
CA TYR A 240 -4.62 4.27 10.10
C TYR A 240 -6.06 4.44 10.61
N CYS A 241 -6.27 5.30 11.61
CA CYS A 241 -7.61 5.67 12.09
C CYS A 241 -8.40 6.32 10.96
N ALA A 242 -7.79 7.30 10.26
CA ALA A 242 -8.40 7.98 9.12
C ALA A 242 -8.79 7.02 7.99
N ILE A 243 -7.89 6.09 7.61
CA ILE A 243 -8.15 5.09 6.58
C ILE A 243 -9.29 4.15 7.02
N ALA A 244 -9.26 3.65 8.26
CA ALA A 244 -10.29 2.75 8.77
C ALA A 244 -11.68 3.40 8.80
N CYS A 245 -11.77 4.66 9.27
CA CYS A 245 -13.00 5.45 9.21
C CYS A 245 -13.48 5.65 7.75
N GLU A 246 -12.57 5.97 6.82
CA GLU A 246 -12.94 6.14 5.41
C GLU A 246 -13.48 4.84 4.80
N GLN A 247 -12.88 3.69 5.11
CA GLN A 247 -13.35 2.38 4.63
C GLN A 247 -14.70 1.98 5.26
N ALA A 248 -14.89 2.24 6.57
CA ALA A 248 -16.15 2.01 7.26
C ALA A 248 -17.28 2.83 6.62
N ALA A 249 -17.09 4.14 6.42
CA ALA A 249 -18.05 5.00 5.74
C ALA A 249 -18.42 4.46 4.36
N GLU A 250 -17.43 4.00 3.58
CA GLU A 250 -17.66 3.41 2.27
C GLU A 250 -18.47 2.12 2.33
N TYR A 251 -18.23 1.26 3.33
CA TYR A 251 -19.02 0.07 3.57
C TYR A 251 -20.51 0.42 3.82
N PHE A 252 -20.81 1.34 4.74
CA PHE A 252 -22.19 1.73 5.06
C PHE A 252 -22.93 2.32 3.85
N ILE A 253 -22.26 3.19 3.09
CA ILE A 253 -22.79 3.71 1.82
C ILE A 253 -23.14 2.56 0.87
N ARG A 254 -22.29 1.54 0.75
CA ARG A 254 -22.54 0.38 -0.13
C ARG A 254 -23.69 -0.49 0.35
N VAL A 255 -23.81 -0.75 1.65
CA VAL A 255 -24.95 -1.51 2.20
C VAL A 255 -26.26 -0.77 1.90
N MET A 256 -26.29 0.54 2.14
CA MET A 256 -27.46 1.37 1.86
C MET A 256 -27.89 1.30 0.38
N LYS A 257 -26.92 1.25 -0.56
CA LYS A 257 -27.19 1.05 -1.99
C LYS A 257 -27.90 -0.28 -2.27
N THR A 258 -27.47 -1.35 -1.61
CA THR A 258 -28.06 -2.69 -1.78
C THR A 258 -29.47 -2.74 -1.23
N VAL A 259 -29.70 -2.14 -0.06
CA VAL A 259 -31.02 -2.02 0.58
C VAL A 259 -32.00 -1.29 -0.32
N SER A 260 -31.58 -0.16 -0.90
CA SER A 260 -32.44 0.69 -1.75
C SER A 260 -32.98 -0.01 -3.01
N LYS A 261 -32.35 -1.10 -3.45
CA LYS A 261 -32.78 -1.85 -4.64
C LYS A 261 -33.89 -2.88 -4.36
N HIS A 262 -34.22 -3.16 -3.10
CA HIS A 262 -35.00 -4.35 -2.73
C HIS A 262 -36.26 -4.08 -1.89
N SER A 263 -36.76 -2.85 -1.77
CA SER A 263 -37.74 -2.56 -0.71
C SER A 263 -38.61 -1.31 -0.87
N GLY A 264 -39.89 -1.46 -0.53
CA GLY A 264 -40.85 -0.37 -0.24
C GLY A 264 -41.49 -0.47 1.16
N SER A 265 -40.84 -1.09 2.15
CA SER A 265 -41.36 -1.22 3.53
C SER A 265 -40.79 -0.18 4.49
N GLU A 266 -41.55 0.19 5.54
CA GLU A 266 -41.14 1.14 6.58
C GLU A 266 -39.87 0.73 7.33
N ASP A 267 -39.70 -0.56 7.65
CA ASP A 267 -38.48 -1.09 8.29
C ASP A 267 -37.22 -0.79 7.47
N THR A 268 -37.37 -0.71 6.15
CA THR A 268 -36.27 -0.40 5.27
C THR A 268 -35.89 1.09 5.33
N HIS A 269 -36.84 1.98 5.56
CA HIS A 269 -36.56 3.40 5.76
C HIS A 269 -35.78 3.65 7.06
N ALA A 270 -36.16 3.00 8.15
CA ALA A 270 -35.44 3.09 9.43
C ALA A 270 -33.99 2.59 9.31
N LEU A 271 -33.78 1.41 8.70
CA LEU A 271 -32.44 0.88 8.47
C LEU A 271 -31.58 1.80 7.60
N ARG A 272 -32.16 2.40 6.53
CA ARG A 272 -31.44 3.36 5.68
C ARG A 272 -31.03 4.61 6.44
N ALA A 273 -31.87 5.11 7.35
CA ALA A 273 -31.53 6.25 8.19
C ALA A 273 -30.32 5.96 9.08
N THR A 274 -30.32 4.81 9.78
CA THR A 274 -29.18 4.38 10.62
C THR A 274 -27.90 4.20 9.79
N LEU A 275 -27.95 3.49 8.66
CA LEU A 275 -26.79 3.32 7.78
C LEU A 275 -26.24 4.67 7.28
N ARG A 276 -27.12 5.64 7.05
CA ARG A 276 -26.73 6.99 6.62
C ARG A 276 -26.04 7.77 7.72
N GLU A 277 -26.55 7.70 8.94
CA GLU A 277 -25.96 8.29 10.14
C GLU A 277 -24.55 7.73 10.37
N SER A 278 -24.41 6.40 10.45
CA SER A 278 -23.10 5.74 10.59
C SER A 278 -22.12 6.19 9.50
N ALA A 279 -22.55 6.23 8.22
CA ALA A 279 -21.69 6.70 7.14
C ALA A 279 -21.22 8.16 7.33
N CYS A 280 -22.09 9.05 7.81
CA CYS A 280 -21.75 10.44 8.07
C CYS A 280 -20.80 10.59 9.25
N ASP A 281 -20.99 9.81 10.30
CA ASP A 281 -20.17 9.82 11.51
C ASP A 281 -18.75 9.36 11.18
N TYR A 282 -18.61 8.25 10.45
CA TYR A 282 -17.30 7.78 9.99
C TYR A 282 -16.62 8.75 9.03
N MET A 283 -17.36 9.42 8.13
CA MET A 283 -16.75 10.48 7.31
C MET A 283 -16.26 11.66 8.15
N THR A 284 -16.99 12.02 9.19
CA THR A 284 -16.63 13.13 10.11
C THR A 284 -15.35 12.77 10.87
N ARG A 285 -15.30 11.58 11.48
CA ARG A 285 -14.10 11.07 12.15
C ARG A 285 -12.91 10.93 11.19
N ALA A 286 -13.14 10.49 9.95
CA ALA A 286 -12.09 10.43 8.95
C ALA A 286 -11.50 11.83 8.67
N VAL A 287 -12.36 12.86 8.54
CA VAL A 287 -11.92 14.26 8.37
C VAL A 287 -11.09 14.72 9.55
N GLU A 288 -11.54 14.46 10.79
CA GLU A 288 -10.82 14.83 12.01
C GLU A 288 -9.41 14.21 12.04
N PHE A 289 -9.29 12.90 11.79
CA PHE A 289 -8.00 12.24 11.76
C PHE A 289 -7.11 12.68 10.60
N TYR A 290 -7.66 12.91 9.40
CA TYR A 290 -6.87 13.45 8.29
C TYR A 290 -6.40 14.88 8.56
N ASP A 291 -7.21 15.70 9.25
CA ASP A 291 -6.83 17.06 9.64
C ASP A 291 -5.73 17.05 10.72
N GLU A 292 -5.87 16.18 11.73
CA GLU A 292 -4.85 15.96 12.76
C GLU A 292 -3.51 15.52 12.14
N TRP A 293 -3.55 14.61 11.16
CA TRP A 293 -2.39 14.18 10.38
C TRP A 293 -1.87 15.27 9.41
N ASN A 294 -2.65 16.33 9.20
CA ASN A 294 -2.36 17.46 8.32
C ASN A 294 -2.37 17.10 6.82
N CYS A 295 -3.22 16.14 6.45
CA CYS A 295 -3.49 15.70 5.09
C CYS A 295 -4.63 16.53 4.47
N GLY A 296 -4.36 17.80 4.17
CA GLY A 296 -5.36 18.76 3.71
C GLY A 296 -6.08 18.35 2.42
N VAL A 297 -5.45 17.57 1.54
CA VAL A 297 -6.10 17.08 0.31
C VAL A 297 -7.22 16.08 0.62
N LYS A 298 -6.98 15.13 1.53
CA LYS A 298 -8.00 14.14 1.93
C LYS A 298 -9.13 14.77 2.73
N VAL A 299 -8.84 15.77 3.56
CA VAL A 299 -9.87 16.56 4.26
C VAL A 299 -10.86 17.16 3.25
N LYS A 300 -10.36 17.88 2.25
CA LYS A 300 -11.20 18.49 1.20
C LYS A 300 -11.98 17.42 0.42
N GLU A 301 -11.32 16.36 -0.03
CA GLU A 301 -11.96 15.28 -0.79
C GLU A 301 -13.14 14.65 -0.02
N ILE A 302 -12.95 14.34 1.26
CA ILE A 302 -13.98 13.69 2.08
C ILE A 302 -15.09 14.67 2.43
N GLN A 303 -14.78 15.94 2.72
CA GLN A 303 -15.78 16.99 2.96
C GLN A 303 -16.66 17.23 1.72
N GLU A 304 -16.07 17.27 0.52
CA GLU A 304 -16.82 17.37 -0.74
C GLU A 304 -17.73 16.15 -0.96
N ARG A 305 -17.21 14.95 -0.71
CA ARG A 305 -17.99 13.71 -0.81
C ARG A 305 -19.14 13.67 0.20
N ARG A 306 -18.90 14.09 1.45
CA ARG A 306 -19.91 14.21 2.50
C ARG A 306 -20.97 15.24 2.12
N SER A 307 -20.57 16.40 1.60
CA SER A 307 -21.50 17.45 1.15
C SER A 307 -22.39 16.95 0.01
N LYS A 308 -21.80 16.28 -1.00
CA LYS A 308 -22.55 15.63 -2.08
C LYS A 308 -23.48 14.53 -1.56
N TYR A 309 -23.09 13.82 -0.52
CA TYR A 309 -23.91 12.78 0.11
C TYR A 309 -25.09 13.33 0.92
N LEU A 310 -24.91 14.50 1.56
CA LEU A 310 -25.94 15.16 2.36
C LEU A 310 -26.92 15.99 1.53
N ALA A 311 -26.47 16.70 0.48
CA ALA A 311 -27.30 17.56 -0.37
C ALA A 311 -28.46 16.81 -1.07
N VAL A 312 -28.37 15.49 -1.10
CA VAL A 312 -29.31 14.59 -1.78
C VAL A 312 -30.55 14.30 -0.93
N ARG A 313 -30.50 14.65 0.35
CA ARG A 313 -31.62 14.65 1.29
C ARG A 313 -32.83 15.43 0.76
N ASP A 314 -32.61 16.44 -0.06
CA ASP A 314 -33.63 17.45 -0.37
C ASP A 314 -34.43 17.18 -1.66
N THR A 315 -34.12 16.11 -2.43
CA THR A 315 -34.74 15.89 -3.74
C THR A 315 -35.77 14.75 -3.83
N GLY A 316 -36.00 13.98 -2.75
CA GLY A 316 -37.07 12.97 -2.69
C GLY A 316 -36.83 11.66 -3.49
N GLY A 317 -37.26 10.55 -2.88
CA GLY A 317 -37.64 9.25 -3.49
C GLY A 317 -36.64 8.53 -4.40
N ASP A 318 -36.50 9.00 -5.64
CA ASP A 318 -35.86 8.28 -6.75
C ASP A 318 -34.41 8.70 -7.03
N ALA A 319 -33.94 9.77 -6.39
CA ALA A 319 -32.61 10.33 -6.61
C ALA A 319 -31.49 9.46 -6.01
N ASP A 320 -31.75 8.78 -4.89
CA ASP A 320 -30.75 8.02 -4.11
C ASP A 320 -30.05 6.91 -4.93
N GLY A 321 -30.72 6.31 -5.92
CA GLY A 321 -30.15 5.26 -6.77
C GLY A 321 -29.15 5.76 -7.82
N ARG A 322 -29.34 6.98 -8.36
CA ARG A 322 -28.49 7.55 -9.44
C ARG A 322 -27.20 8.21 -8.93
N ILE A 323 -27.20 8.63 -7.67
CA ILE A 323 -26.18 9.50 -7.04
C ILE A 323 -24.98 8.72 -6.51
N VAL A 324 -25.30 7.53 -6.06
CA VAL A 324 -24.43 6.43 -5.70
C VAL A 324 -23.37 6.11 -6.78
N ASP A 325 -23.73 6.27 -8.05
CA ASP A 325 -22.86 6.06 -9.21
C ASP A 325 -22.01 7.30 -9.57
N MET A 326 -22.31 8.47 -8.99
CA MET A 326 -21.50 9.70 -9.10
C MET A 326 -20.38 9.77 -8.05
N ILE A 327 -20.59 9.22 -6.85
CA ILE A 327 -19.63 9.26 -5.73
C ILE A 327 -18.55 8.18 -5.87
N MET A 328 -18.82 7.11 -6.62
CA MET A 328 -17.82 6.11 -6.98
C MET A 328 -17.51 6.26 -8.46
N PRO A 329 -16.26 6.57 -8.85
CA PRO A 329 -15.93 6.69 -10.27
C PRO A 329 -16.34 5.41 -10.99
N LYS A 330 -17.20 5.54 -12.00
CA LYS A 330 -17.47 4.44 -12.93
C LYS A 330 -16.14 3.99 -13.51
N LYS A 331 -15.99 2.66 -13.68
CA LYS A 331 -14.84 1.99 -14.31
C LYS A 331 -14.14 2.93 -15.30
N ILE A 332 -12.93 3.37 -14.96
CA ILE A 332 -11.99 3.76 -16.02
C ILE A 332 -11.66 2.44 -16.70
N GLY A 333 -12.35 2.18 -17.81
CA GLY A 333 -12.14 1.00 -18.61
C GLY A 333 -10.71 1.02 -19.12
N PHE A 334 -9.87 0.14 -18.59
CA PHE A 334 -8.70 -0.31 -19.32
C PHE A 334 -9.19 -1.03 -20.57
N THR A 335 -9.20 -0.34 -21.71
CA THR A 335 -9.17 -1.01 -23.01
C THR A 335 -7.80 -1.66 -23.13
N ALA A 336 -7.73 -2.95 -22.77
CA ALA A 336 -6.63 -3.80 -23.15
C ALA A 336 -6.70 -4.00 -24.67
N ASN A 337 -6.07 -3.11 -25.43
CA ASN A 337 -5.83 -3.36 -26.84
C ASN A 337 -4.63 -4.31 -26.97
N SER A 338 -4.97 -5.55 -27.32
CA SER A 338 -4.26 -6.43 -28.24
C SER A 338 -2.75 -6.64 -28.06
N ILE A 339 -2.39 -7.73 -27.38
CA ILE A 339 -1.23 -8.53 -27.81
C ILE A 339 -1.78 -9.91 -28.16
N GLY A 340 -2.07 -10.10 -29.44
CA GLY A 340 -2.22 -11.41 -30.06
C GLY A 340 -0.86 -11.92 -30.57
N PRO A 341 -0.64 -13.24 -30.66
CA PRO A 341 0.65 -13.81 -31.01
C PRO A 341 0.75 -14.09 -32.52
N SER A 342 1.57 -13.32 -33.25
CA SER A 342 2.22 -13.69 -34.54
C SER A 342 2.88 -12.44 -35.14
N GLY A 343 3.96 -12.47 -35.90
CA GLY A 343 4.76 -13.60 -36.35
C GLY A 343 6.23 -13.22 -36.51
N ALA A 344 7.01 -14.26 -36.74
CA ALA A 344 8.41 -14.23 -37.04
C ALA A 344 8.71 -13.62 -38.43
N SER A 345 9.95 -13.14 -38.55
CA SER A 345 10.73 -12.93 -39.78
C SER A 345 10.35 -11.74 -40.65
N GLN A 346 11.23 -10.74 -40.72
CA GLN A 346 12.09 -10.59 -41.89
C GLN A 346 13.26 -9.63 -41.63
N ILE A 347 14.41 -10.07 -42.12
CA ILE A 347 15.72 -9.41 -42.16
C ILE A 347 15.71 -8.35 -43.27
N ALA A 348 16.27 -7.17 -43.01
CA ALA A 348 16.99 -6.41 -44.04
C ALA A 348 17.99 -5.44 -43.40
N ASN A 349 19.25 -5.60 -43.83
CA ASN A 349 20.42 -4.80 -43.52
C ASN A 349 20.25 -3.32 -43.89
N THR A 350 20.86 -2.42 -43.11
CA THR A 350 21.64 -1.32 -43.70
C THR A 350 22.75 -0.89 -42.76
N VAL A 351 23.98 -0.99 -43.28
CA VAL A 351 25.23 -0.49 -42.72
C VAL A 351 25.49 0.91 -43.29
N SER A 352 25.90 1.86 -42.45
CA SER A 352 26.90 2.93 -42.72
C SER A 352 27.02 3.73 -41.41
N GLU A 353 28.09 3.53 -40.65
CA GLU A 353 29.37 4.25 -40.73
C GLU A 353 29.34 5.69 -40.19
N GLY A 354 30.19 5.92 -39.18
CA GLY A 354 30.87 7.19 -38.98
C GLY A 354 30.61 7.89 -37.65
N GLY A 355 31.60 7.93 -36.76
CA GLY A 355 31.66 8.98 -35.73
C GLY A 355 32.30 8.62 -34.40
N ASN A 356 33.58 8.30 -34.43
CA ASN A 356 34.45 8.03 -33.28
C ASN A 356 34.69 9.30 -32.42
N SER A 357 34.70 9.17 -31.08
CA SER A 357 35.62 9.93 -30.22
C SER A 357 35.72 9.34 -28.80
N ASP A 358 36.95 8.94 -28.49
CA ASP A 358 37.48 8.38 -27.25
C ASP A 358 37.26 9.21 -25.98
N ALA A 359 37.17 8.52 -24.83
CA ALA A 359 37.81 8.96 -23.59
C ALA A 359 38.18 7.76 -22.71
N LYS A 360 39.46 7.37 -22.80
CA LYS A 360 40.17 6.42 -21.95
C LYS A 360 40.20 6.89 -20.48
N TRP A 361 39.93 5.99 -19.53
CA TRP A 361 40.60 6.02 -18.22
C TRP A 361 41.07 4.62 -17.81
N ARG A 362 42.27 4.61 -17.24
CA ARG A 362 43.22 3.51 -17.13
C ARG A 362 42.86 2.46 -16.07
N GLN A 363 43.33 1.25 -16.34
CA GLN A 363 43.55 0.14 -15.41
C GLN A 363 44.51 0.50 -14.27
N GLY A 364 44.24 -0.05 -13.09
CA GLY A 364 45.20 -0.30 -12.02
C GLY A 364 45.02 -1.75 -11.55
N SER A 365 46.05 -2.57 -11.79
CA SER A 365 46.15 -3.98 -11.40
C SER A 365 46.86 -4.12 -10.05
N SER A 366 46.39 -5.04 -9.19
CA SER A 366 47.26 -5.68 -8.20
C SER A 366 46.84 -7.14 -7.91
N LYS A 367 47.60 -8.03 -8.53
CA LYS A 367 48.14 -9.34 -8.08
C LYS A 367 47.36 -10.25 -7.10
N GLN A 368 47.19 -11.46 -7.64
CA GLN A 368 47.07 -12.80 -7.06
C GLN A 368 47.76 -13.06 -5.71
N HIS A 369 47.11 -13.91 -4.89
CA HIS A 369 47.79 -15.07 -4.30
C HIS A 369 46.94 -16.34 -4.47
N LYS A 370 47.62 -17.39 -4.89
CA LYS A 370 47.18 -18.75 -5.22
C LYS A 370 47.54 -19.63 -4.02
N MET A 371 46.64 -20.50 -3.57
CA MET A 371 47.02 -21.79 -2.97
C MET A 371 46.03 -22.86 -3.41
N GLU A 372 46.61 -23.91 -3.97
CA GLU A 372 46.02 -25.17 -4.40
C GLU A 372 45.82 -26.09 -3.20
N GLY A 373 44.93 -27.07 -3.36
CA GLY A 373 44.69 -28.14 -2.41
C GLY A 373 43.58 -29.08 -2.88
N GLU A 374 43.94 -29.99 -3.78
CA GLU A 374 43.20 -31.16 -4.25
C GLU A 374 42.76 -32.08 -3.07
N GLY A 375 41.77 -32.97 -3.14
CA GLY A 375 40.96 -33.44 -4.25
C GLY A 375 40.06 -34.63 -3.87
N GLY A 376 39.58 -35.34 -4.91
CA GLY A 376 38.94 -36.67 -4.87
C GLY A 376 37.44 -36.66 -4.54
N GLY A 377 36.51 -37.28 -5.27
CA GLY A 377 36.56 -38.23 -6.39
C GLY A 377 35.32 -39.15 -6.35
N SER A 378 34.75 -39.44 -7.53
CA SER A 378 33.71 -40.44 -7.87
C SER A 378 32.24 -40.16 -7.47
N ARG A 379 31.33 -39.86 -8.42
CA ARG A 379 30.56 -40.77 -9.34
C ARG A 379 29.67 -41.74 -8.56
N ILE A 380 28.35 -41.80 -8.81
CA ILE A 380 27.70 -42.63 -9.84
C ILE A 380 26.19 -42.27 -9.93
N SER A 381 25.67 -42.23 -11.17
CA SER A 381 24.31 -42.57 -11.73
C SER A 381 23.04 -42.44 -10.87
N SER A 382 21.81 -42.24 -11.36
CA SER A 382 21.15 -42.41 -12.67
C SER A 382 19.70 -41.91 -12.50
N ASP A 383 19.21 -41.15 -13.47
CA ASP A 383 17.77 -41.02 -13.82
C ASP A 383 17.29 -42.36 -14.45
N PRO A 384 15.98 -42.68 -14.73
CA PRO A 384 14.85 -41.76 -14.92
C PRO A 384 13.42 -42.26 -14.52
N SER A 385 12.46 -41.34 -14.66
CA SER A 385 11.12 -41.50 -15.30
C SER A 385 9.86 -41.96 -14.52
N LYS A 386 8.81 -41.11 -14.72
CA LYS A 386 7.47 -41.37 -15.31
C LYS A 386 6.19 -41.31 -14.43
N ALA A 387 5.18 -40.70 -15.08
CA ALA A 387 3.71 -40.84 -14.98
C ALA A 387 2.99 -40.07 -13.84
N LYS A 388 2.24 -39.00 -14.16
CA LYS A 388 0.79 -38.96 -14.53
C LYS A 388 -0.14 -39.44 -13.40
N SER A 389 -0.98 -38.53 -12.87
CA SER A 389 -2.43 -38.62 -13.02
C SER A 389 -3.15 -37.42 -12.39
N THR A 390 -4.25 -37.10 -13.04
CA THR A 390 -5.27 -36.08 -12.79
C THR A 390 -6.24 -36.51 -11.70
N SER A 391 -6.77 -35.55 -10.94
CA SER A 391 -8.20 -35.55 -10.58
C SER A 391 -8.64 -34.19 -10.05
N ASP A 392 -9.59 -33.60 -10.76
CA ASP A 392 -10.55 -32.63 -10.25
C ASP A 392 -11.26 -33.19 -9.01
N GLU A 393 -11.48 -32.36 -8.00
CA GLU A 393 -12.69 -32.46 -7.18
C GLU A 393 -13.00 -31.10 -6.53
N GLY A 394 -14.16 -30.57 -6.89
CA GLY A 394 -14.76 -29.40 -6.26
C GLY A 394 -15.28 -29.78 -4.87
N GLY A 395 -14.74 -29.11 -3.85
CA GLY A 395 -15.24 -29.16 -2.49
C GLY A 395 -15.85 -27.82 -2.10
N ASP A 396 -17.17 -27.84 -1.95
CA ASP A 396 -17.97 -26.83 -1.27
C ASP A 396 -17.48 -26.67 0.17
N ASP A 397 -17.17 -25.44 0.59
CA ASP A 397 -16.59 -25.18 1.92
C ASP A 397 -17.34 -24.01 2.58
N SER A 398 -18.61 -24.27 2.90
CA SER A 398 -19.35 -23.56 3.94
C SER A 398 -18.94 -24.09 5.31
N ARG A 399 -17.74 -23.71 5.77
CA ARG A 399 -17.36 -23.85 7.18
C ARG A 399 -17.25 -22.48 7.82
N VAL A 400 -18.14 -22.28 8.79
CA VAL A 400 -18.20 -21.15 9.70
C VAL A 400 -17.12 -21.40 10.75
N ASP A 401 -15.97 -20.73 10.60
CA ASP A 401 -15.00 -20.63 11.68
C ASP A 401 -15.40 -19.44 12.57
N ASP A 402 -16.18 -19.75 13.61
CA ASP A 402 -16.26 -18.91 14.80
C ASP A 402 -15.12 -19.32 15.73
N ASP A 403 -14.03 -18.55 15.71
CA ASP A 403 -13.01 -18.58 16.76
C ASP A 403 -12.46 -17.16 16.96
N LEU A 404 -13.19 -16.39 17.74
CA LEU A 404 -12.71 -15.17 18.40
C LEU A 404 -13.08 -15.28 19.88
N SER A 405 -12.34 -16.10 20.61
CA SER A 405 -12.31 -16.05 22.06
C SER A 405 -11.02 -15.40 22.56
N VAL A 406 -11.21 -14.30 23.28
CA VAL A 406 -10.52 -13.88 24.51
C VAL A 406 -8.98 -13.85 24.50
N LEU A 407 -8.42 -12.65 24.33
CA LEU A 407 -7.17 -12.25 25.00
C LEU A 407 -7.37 -10.87 25.65
N THR A 408 -8.10 -10.89 26.76
CA THR A 408 -8.03 -9.86 27.81
C THR A 408 -7.61 -10.58 29.08
N ASP A 409 -6.32 -10.56 29.41
CA ASP A 409 -5.82 -10.02 30.67
C ASP A 409 -4.30 -10.20 30.72
N GLY A 410 -3.61 -9.29 31.38
CA GLY A 410 -2.15 -9.31 31.47
C GLY A 410 -1.59 -8.06 32.11
N SER A 411 -2.06 -7.79 33.33
CA SER A 411 -1.46 -6.83 34.25
C SER A 411 -0.05 -7.27 34.66
N ARG A 412 0.97 -6.50 34.26
CA ARG A 412 2.13 -6.02 35.05
C ARG A 412 3.21 -5.43 34.15
#